data_AF-A0A9R0PRJ3-F1
#
_entry.id   AF-A0A9R0PRJ3-F1
#
_cell.length_a   1.000
_cell.length_b   1.000
_cell.length_c   1.000
_cell.angle_alpha   90.00
_cell.angle_beta   90.00
_cell.angle_gamma   90.00
#
_symmetry.space_group_name_H-M   'P 1'
#
loop_
_entity.id
_entity.type
_entity.pdbx_description
1 polymer ?
#
loop_
_entity_poly.entity_id
_entity_poly.type
_entity_poly.pdbx_seq_one_letter_code
_entity_poly.pdbx_strand_id
1 'polypeptide(L)'
;MDQTTAMPMVGTSKAELLQADAELFCHTFAYLKSMALNSAVKLGIADVLHRCGGAASLSKLLSAVPLHPSKRPYLCRLMNMLAAAGIFTAEDVVPAASAPADGDGAPTTIYHLNTVSRLLVDGSSCMSLCVLLDTTDLFVSASLQLHQWLLSEDEGPTTGSPFMMVHGGSFYGVGSRDPEFNALFNGAMGATSKFIAALAVRECSEVFAGITSLVDVAGGNGTMARTIAEAFPRVKCSVLELPHVIQGIWRDGTVELVAGDMMEFVPPADAVLLKHVLHNWSDEDCVKILTRCRQAISHGARAGKLIIIDTVVGSPSHQMLEAQVTMDLAMMMLFNGKAREEHNWHKMFMEAGFSHYKIHNVLGMRSLIEVHP
;
A
#
# COMPACT_ATOMS: atom_id res chain seq x y z
N MET A 1 53.38 18.94 1.28
CA MET A 1 52.78 18.78 2.62
C MET A 1 51.50 19.58 2.61
N ASP A 2 50.41 18.94 2.22
CA ASP A 2 49.08 19.54 2.26
C ASP A 2 48.33 18.82 3.37
N GLN A 3 48.20 19.48 4.51
CA GLN A 3 47.44 18.99 5.64
C GLN A 3 45.97 19.28 5.32
N THR A 4 45.26 18.27 4.85
CA THR A 4 43.79 18.24 4.88
C THR A 4 43.36 18.38 6.34
N THR A 5 42.97 19.59 6.72
CA THR A 5 42.28 19.91 7.96
C THR A 5 40.95 19.19 7.95
N ALA A 6 40.92 17.99 8.54
CA ALA A 6 39.67 17.36 8.93
C ALA A 6 38.96 18.32 9.89
N MET A 7 37.83 18.90 9.44
CA MET A 7 36.99 19.69 10.32
C MET A 7 36.57 18.79 11.49
N PRO A 8 36.80 19.18 12.75
CA PRO A 8 36.40 18.38 13.89
C PRO A 8 34.88 18.25 13.87
N MET A 9 34.37 17.01 13.81
CA MET A 9 32.94 16.75 14.02
C MET A 9 32.56 17.36 15.37
N VAL A 10 31.68 18.36 15.33
CA VAL A 10 31.23 19.10 16.50
C VAL A 10 30.50 18.13 17.43
N GLY A 11 31.10 17.86 18.59
CA GLY A 11 30.40 17.50 19.83
C GLY A 11 29.67 16.14 19.94
N THR A 12 29.74 15.23 18.97
CA THR A 12 29.08 13.92 19.09
C THR A 12 29.89 12.97 19.98
N SER A 13 29.26 12.43 21.02
CA SER A 13 29.90 11.44 21.90
C SER A 13 30.18 10.13 21.15
N LYS A 14 31.15 9.35 21.62
CA LYS A 14 31.46 8.02 21.05
C LYS A 14 30.23 7.09 21.02
N ALA A 15 29.35 7.19 22.02
CA ALA A 15 28.14 6.36 22.10
C ALA A 15 27.12 6.75 21.03
N GLU A 16 26.91 8.05 20.82
CA GLU A 16 26.03 8.56 19.76
C GLU A 16 26.54 8.18 18.37
N LEU A 17 27.86 8.21 18.14
CA LEU A 17 28.45 7.77 16.87
C LEU A 17 28.21 6.28 16.59
N LEU A 18 28.36 5.42 17.60
CA LEU A 18 28.12 3.99 17.44
C LEU A 18 26.64 3.68 17.20
N GLN A 19 25.74 4.45 17.82
CA GLN A 19 24.30 4.34 17.59
C GLN A 19 23.94 4.78 16.15
N ALA A 20 24.48 5.92 15.70
CA ALA A 20 24.28 6.43 14.35
C ALA A 20 24.82 5.48 13.28
N ASP A 21 25.96 4.82 13.53
CA ASP A 21 26.52 3.79 12.64
C ASP A 21 25.56 2.59 12.47
N ALA A 22 24.98 2.12 13.58
CA ALA A 22 23.99 1.04 13.55
C ALA A 22 22.69 1.44 12.81
N GLU A 23 22.23 2.67 13.00
CA GLU A 23 21.07 3.22 12.28
C GLU A 23 21.33 3.33 10.78
N LEU A 24 22.48 3.89 10.38
CA LEU A 24 22.88 3.98 8.99
C LEU A 24 22.96 2.59 8.34
N PHE A 25 23.59 1.62 9.00
CA PHE A 25 23.66 0.23 8.54
C PHE A 25 22.26 -0.37 8.33
N CYS A 26 21.32 -0.10 9.25
CA CYS A 26 19.94 -0.55 9.15
C CYS A 26 19.19 0.04 7.95
N HIS A 27 19.50 1.29 7.57
CA HIS A 27 18.93 1.93 6.38
C HIS A 27 19.59 1.42 5.09
N THR A 28 20.91 1.27 5.05
CA THR A 28 21.64 0.74 3.88
C THR A 28 21.16 -0.66 3.48
N PHE A 29 20.89 -1.52 4.46
CA PHE A 29 20.40 -2.88 4.22
C PHE A 29 18.88 -3.03 4.34
N ALA A 30 18.12 -1.92 4.31
CA ALA A 30 16.66 -1.97 4.42
C ALA A 30 16.00 -2.84 3.32
N TYR A 31 16.57 -2.89 2.12
CA TYR A 31 16.07 -3.75 1.04
C TYR A 31 16.06 -5.25 1.42
N LEU A 32 17.00 -5.70 2.27
CA LEU A 32 17.00 -7.08 2.76
C LEU A 32 15.81 -7.35 3.67
N LYS A 33 15.34 -6.36 4.44
CA LYS A 33 14.11 -6.44 5.26
C LYS A 33 12.90 -6.68 4.35
N SER A 34 12.77 -5.91 3.27
CA SER A 34 11.70 -6.08 2.28
C SER A 34 11.76 -7.46 1.60
N MET A 35 12.95 -7.94 1.22
CA MET A 35 13.10 -9.25 0.57
C MET A 35 12.89 -10.43 1.54
N ALA A 36 13.24 -10.28 2.81
CA ALA A 36 12.91 -11.26 3.84
C ALA A 36 11.41 -11.33 4.07
N LEU A 37 10.71 -10.19 4.10
CA LEU A 37 9.26 -10.13 4.22
C LEU A 37 8.60 -10.78 2.99
N ASN A 38 9.05 -10.48 1.77
CA ASN A 38 8.63 -11.17 0.54
C ASN A 38 8.81 -12.69 0.66
N SER A 39 9.98 -13.13 1.15
CA SER A 39 10.28 -14.55 1.34
C SER A 39 9.33 -15.19 2.37
N ALA A 40 9.04 -14.51 3.47
CA ALA A 40 8.12 -15.01 4.50
C ALA A 40 6.69 -15.19 3.97
N VAL A 41 6.23 -14.26 3.13
CA VAL A 41 4.94 -14.36 2.42
C VAL A 41 4.95 -15.56 1.46
N LYS A 42 5.96 -15.67 0.59
CA LYS A 42 6.06 -16.79 -0.37
C LYS A 42 6.17 -18.16 0.31
N LEU A 43 6.78 -18.21 1.49
CA LEU A 43 6.91 -19.43 2.30
C LEU A 43 5.66 -19.72 3.17
N GLY A 44 4.66 -18.83 3.19
CA GLY A 44 3.44 -19.01 3.98
C GLY A 44 3.69 -19.06 5.50
N ILE A 45 4.73 -18.37 5.99
CA ILE A 45 5.15 -18.47 7.40
C ILE A 45 4.04 -18.01 8.35
N ALA A 46 3.35 -16.91 8.01
CA ALA A 46 2.27 -16.38 8.83
C ALA A 46 1.10 -17.36 8.94
N ASP A 47 0.72 -18.02 7.84
CA ASP A 47 -0.36 -19.01 7.85
C ASP A 47 0.03 -20.29 8.59
N VAL A 48 1.30 -20.72 8.49
CA VAL A 48 1.81 -21.84 9.29
C VAL A 48 1.69 -21.52 10.79
N LEU A 49 2.13 -20.33 11.21
CA LEU A 49 2.00 -19.89 12.60
C LEU A 49 0.53 -19.79 13.01
N HIS A 50 -0.34 -19.25 12.16
CA HIS A 50 -1.78 -19.16 12.41
C HIS A 50 -2.39 -20.54 12.65
N ARG A 51 -2.12 -21.52 11.78
CA ARG A 51 -2.55 -22.92 11.94
C ARG A 51 -2.01 -23.58 13.21
N CYS A 52 -0.89 -23.10 13.74
CA CYS A 52 -0.32 -23.56 15.00
C CYS A 52 -0.92 -22.89 16.25
N GLY A 53 -1.97 -22.08 16.12
CA GLY A 53 -2.55 -21.33 17.24
C GLY A 53 -1.90 -19.95 17.45
N GLY A 54 -1.15 -19.46 16.47
CA GLY A 54 -0.50 -18.15 16.49
C GLY A 54 0.94 -18.15 16.97
N ALA A 55 1.50 -19.31 17.35
CA ALA A 55 2.89 -19.45 17.76
C ALA A 55 3.48 -20.83 17.39
N ALA A 56 4.77 -20.89 17.09
CA ALA A 56 5.47 -22.15 16.84
C ALA A 56 6.97 -22.06 17.10
N SER A 57 7.58 -23.17 17.52
CA SER A 57 9.04 -23.31 17.57
C SER A 57 9.65 -23.35 16.16
N LEU A 58 10.96 -23.08 16.07
CA LEU A 58 11.70 -23.25 14.81
C LEU A 58 11.57 -24.67 14.23
N SER A 59 11.63 -25.71 15.07
CA SER A 59 11.51 -27.10 14.63
C SER A 59 10.16 -27.38 13.97
N LYS A 60 9.07 -26.82 14.53
CA LYS A 60 7.73 -26.93 13.98
C LYS A 60 7.60 -26.18 12.65
N LEU A 61 8.17 -24.97 12.55
CA LEU A 61 8.23 -24.24 11.28
C LEU A 61 8.99 -25.02 10.20
N LEU A 62 10.15 -25.60 10.53
CA LEU A 62 10.93 -26.43 9.60
C LEU A 62 10.21 -27.68 9.10
N SER A 63 9.28 -28.21 9.90
CA SER A 63 8.45 -29.35 9.52
C SER A 63 7.27 -28.98 8.61
N ALA A 64 6.79 -27.74 8.71
CA ALA A 64 5.57 -27.28 8.03
C ALA A 64 5.84 -26.46 6.76
N VAL A 65 6.98 -25.75 6.70
CA VAL A 65 7.38 -24.97 5.52
C VAL A 65 8.09 -25.89 4.52
N PRO A 66 7.75 -25.86 3.21
CA PRO A 66 8.31 -26.75 2.19
C PRO A 66 9.74 -26.35 1.78
N LEU A 67 10.69 -26.44 2.71
CA LEU A 67 12.10 -26.12 2.47
C LEU A 67 12.89 -27.33 2.00
N HIS A 68 13.75 -27.12 1.01
CA HIS A 68 14.77 -28.11 0.63
C HIS A 68 15.65 -28.46 1.85
N PRO A 69 16.00 -29.75 2.09
CA PRO A 69 16.75 -30.16 3.27
C PRO A 69 18.04 -29.37 3.50
N SER A 70 18.80 -29.09 2.43
CA SER A 70 20.06 -28.30 2.53
C SER A 70 19.87 -26.84 2.91
N LYS A 71 18.63 -26.32 2.87
CA LYS A 71 18.32 -24.92 3.18
C LYS A 71 17.67 -24.74 4.56
N ARG A 72 17.24 -25.84 5.20
CA ARG A 72 16.63 -25.83 6.54
C ARG A 72 17.45 -25.06 7.59
N PRO A 73 18.79 -25.19 7.67
CA PRO A 73 19.58 -24.45 8.67
C PRO A 73 19.51 -22.93 8.53
N TYR A 74 19.07 -22.39 7.38
CA TYR A 74 19.04 -20.94 7.15
C TYR A 74 17.72 -20.29 7.57
N LEU A 75 16.64 -21.06 7.81
CA LEU A 75 15.35 -20.48 8.19
C LEU A 75 15.44 -19.67 9.49
N CYS A 76 16.25 -20.10 10.45
CA CYS A 76 16.44 -19.37 11.71
C CYS A 76 16.98 -17.96 11.47
N ARG A 77 17.89 -17.77 10.52
CA ARG A 77 18.46 -16.45 10.19
C ARG A 77 17.40 -15.52 9.61
N LEU A 78 16.53 -16.06 8.75
CA LEU A 78 15.39 -15.33 8.20
C LEU A 78 14.43 -14.92 9.32
N MET A 79 14.03 -15.87 10.17
CA MET A 79 13.09 -15.61 11.27
C MET A 79 13.65 -14.64 12.30
N ASN A 80 14.94 -14.74 12.64
CA ASN A 80 15.58 -13.81 13.57
C ASN A 80 15.60 -12.38 13.04
N MET A 81 15.87 -12.20 11.74
CA MET A 81 15.83 -10.86 11.15
C MET A 81 14.40 -10.30 11.12
N LEU A 82 13.41 -11.11 10.74
CA LEU A 82 12.01 -10.70 10.74
C LEU A 82 11.49 -10.38 12.14
N ALA A 83 11.94 -11.12 13.16
CA ALA A 83 11.62 -10.84 14.56
C ALA A 83 12.29 -9.54 15.05
N ALA A 84 13.58 -9.34 14.75
CA ALA A 84 14.29 -8.10 15.07
C ALA A 84 13.71 -6.87 14.36
N ALA A 85 13.14 -7.05 13.17
CA ALA A 85 12.40 -6.02 12.45
C ALA A 85 10.97 -5.79 12.98
N GLY A 86 10.53 -6.53 14.00
CA GLY A 86 9.19 -6.41 14.60
C GLY A 86 8.05 -7.01 13.76
N ILE A 87 8.34 -7.74 12.68
CA ILE A 87 7.33 -8.38 11.82
C ILE A 87 6.71 -9.58 12.56
N PHE A 88 7.53 -10.35 13.26
CA PHE A 88 7.10 -11.39 14.21
C PHE A 88 7.66 -11.07 15.59
N THR A 89 7.14 -11.74 16.62
CA THR A 89 7.72 -11.68 17.96
C THR A 89 8.47 -12.98 18.23
N ALA A 90 9.68 -12.91 18.81
CA ALA A 90 10.45 -14.07 19.24
C ALA A 90 10.58 -14.06 20.76
N GLU A 91 10.32 -15.21 21.38
CA GLU A 91 10.45 -15.42 22.83
C GLU A 91 11.27 -16.69 23.09
N ASP A 92 12.30 -16.57 23.92
CA ASP A 92 13.11 -17.72 24.32
C ASP A 92 12.49 -18.40 25.54
N VAL A 93 11.96 -19.60 25.35
CA VAL A 93 11.32 -20.38 26.41
C VAL A 93 12.31 -21.41 26.95
N VAL A 94 12.59 -21.34 28.25
CA VAL A 94 13.38 -22.35 28.96
C VAL A 94 12.45 -23.53 29.30
N PRO A 95 12.83 -24.78 28.98
CA PRO A 95 12.04 -25.94 29.37
C PRO A 95 11.82 -25.98 30.89
N ALA A 96 10.59 -26.24 31.33
CA ALA A 96 10.32 -26.47 32.74
C ALA A 96 11.12 -27.67 33.25
N ALA A 97 11.65 -27.59 34.47
CA ALA A 97 12.50 -28.63 35.08
C ALA A 97 11.84 -30.03 35.19
N SER A 98 10.55 -30.15 34.90
CA SER A 98 9.76 -31.38 34.93
C SER A 98 9.45 -31.99 33.56
N ALA A 99 9.89 -31.38 32.46
CA ALA A 99 9.74 -31.96 31.12
C ALA A 99 10.77 -33.10 30.89
N PRO A 100 10.42 -34.17 30.16
CA PRO A 100 11.37 -35.21 29.82
C PRO A 100 12.57 -34.58 29.09
N ALA A 101 13.78 -34.94 29.52
CA ALA A 101 15.04 -34.38 29.06
C ALA A 101 15.40 -34.83 27.63
N ASP A 102 14.61 -34.41 26.64
CA ASP A 102 14.92 -34.57 25.23
C ASP A 102 15.58 -33.28 24.71
N GLY A 103 16.74 -32.93 25.30
CA GLY A 103 17.54 -31.77 24.88
C GLY A 103 18.50 -31.25 25.94
N ASP A 104 19.55 -30.54 25.52
CA ASP A 104 20.66 -30.00 26.32
C ASP A 104 20.26 -28.84 27.26
N GLY A 105 18.98 -28.76 27.67
CA GLY A 105 18.46 -27.65 28.49
C GLY A 105 18.51 -26.28 27.80
N ALA A 106 18.86 -26.21 26.51
CA ALA A 106 18.97 -24.98 25.76
C ALA A 106 17.59 -24.31 25.58
N PRO A 107 17.50 -22.97 25.67
CA PRO A 107 16.27 -22.24 25.41
C PRO A 107 15.77 -22.52 23.99
N THR A 108 14.47 -22.77 23.86
CA THR A 108 13.82 -22.93 22.56
C THR A 108 13.13 -21.63 22.19
N THR A 109 13.56 -21.02 21.09
CA THR A 109 12.89 -19.83 20.56
C THR A 109 11.53 -20.20 19.96
N ILE A 110 10.47 -19.54 20.45
CA ILE A 110 9.12 -19.60 19.93
C ILE A 110 8.84 -18.29 19.16
N TYR A 111 8.34 -18.42 17.94
CA TYR A 111 7.93 -17.28 17.12
C TYR A 111 6.41 -17.12 17.17
N HIS A 112 5.95 -15.88 17.34
CA HIS A 112 4.55 -15.52 17.51
C HIS A 112 4.09 -14.55 16.41
N LEU A 113 2.83 -14.69 16.01
CA LEU A 113 2.12 -13.64 15.28
C LEU A 113 1.87 -12.44 16.18
N ASN A 114 2.14 -11.24 15.65
CA ASN A 114 1.79 -9.96 16.26
C ASN A 114 0.85 -9.18 15.33
N THR A 115 0.53 -7.93 15.66
CA THR A 115 -0.39 -7.10 14.86
C THR A 115 0.05 -6.94 13.40
N VAL A 116 1.36 -6.83 13.15
CA VAL A 116 1.92 -6.67 11.80
C VAL A 116 1.82 -7.99 11.02
N SER A 117 2.36 -9.08 11.56
CA SER A 117 2.32 -10.38 10.87
C SER A 117 0.92 -10.96 10.70
N ARG A 118 -0.06 -10.53 11.50
CA ARG A 118 -1.49 -10.88 11.29
C ARG A 118 -2.04 -10.32 9.98
N LEU A 119 -1.50 -9.23 9.45
CA LEU A 119 -1.84 -8.73 8.12
C LEU A 119 -1.29 -9.62 6.99
N LEU A 120 -0.47 -10.62 7.29
CA LEU A 120 0.06 -11.57 6.31
C LEU A 120 -0.71 -12.90 6.30
N VAL A 121 -1.62 -13.09 7.25
CA VAL A 121 -2.44 -14.32 7.35
C VAL A 121 -3.59 -14.23 6.35
N ASP A 122 -3.82 -15.31 5.62
CA ASP A 122 -4.93 -15.44 4.68
C ASP A 122 -6.27 -15.09 5.34
N GLY A 123 -7.01 -14.17 4.73
CA GLY A 123 -8.26 -13.66 5.28
C GLY A 123 -8.68 -12.31 4.68
N SER A 124 -9.71 -11.70 5.28
CA SER A 124 -10.30 -10.44 4.80
C SER A 124 -9.38 -9.23 4.86
N SER A 125 -8.33 -9.28 5.69
CA SER A 125 -7.39 -8.19 5.94
C SER A 125 -5.96 -8.53 5.49
N CYS A 126 -5.80 -9.59 4.69
CA CYS A 126 -4.51 -10.03 4.19
C CYS A 126 -3.93 -9.00 3.21
N MET A 127 -2.69 -8.58 3.45
CA MET A 127 -1.93 -7.60 2.67
C MET A 127 -0.71 -8.24 1.97
N SER A 128 -0.62 -9.57 1.96
CA SER A 128 0.47 -10.33 1.35
C SER A 128 0.66 -9.99 -0.14
N LEU A 129 -0.42 -9.74 -0.89
CA LEU A 129 -0.32 -9.34 -2.29
C LEU A 129 0.34 -7.97 -2.49
N CYS A 130 0.16 -7.03 -1.56
CA CYS A 130 0.85 -5.74 -1.61
C CYS A 130 2.36 -5.93 -1.39
N VAL A 131 2.75 -6.75 -0.40
CA VAL A 131 4.16 -7.11 -0.21
C VAL A 131 4.74 -7.70 -1.49
N LEU A 132 4.04 -8.64 -2.13
CA LEU A 132 4.51 -9.28 -3.36
C LEU A 132 4.62 -8.30 -4.52
N LEU A 133 3.65 -7.40 -4.70
CA LEU A 133 3.66 -6.36 -5.73
C LEU A 133 4.84 -5.39 -5.55
N ASP A 134 4.96 -4.83 -4.34
CA ASP A 134 5.93 -3.78 -4.01
C ASP A 134 7.39 -4.27 -4.04
N THR A 135 7.58 -5.59 -4.13
CA THR A 135 8.88 -6.26 -4.21
C THR A 135 9.07 -7.02 -5.52
N THR A 136 8.25 -6.74 -6.53
CA THR A 136 8.46 -7.23 -7.90
C THR A 136 9.76 -6.67 -8.50
N ASP A 137 10.31 -7.38 -9.48
CA ASP A 137 11.47 -6.89 -10.24
C ASP A 137 11.19 -5.55 -10.94
N LEU A 138 9.95 -5.32 -11.39
CA LEU A 138 9.53 -4.06 -12.00
C LEU A 138 9.70 -2.87 -11.05
N PHE A 139 9.27 -3.01 -9.79
CA PHE A 139 9.37 -1.96 -8.77
C PHE A 139 10.81 -1.79 -8.31
N VAL A 140 11.48 -2.90 -8.03
CA VAL A 140 12.86 -2.88 -7.52
C VAL A 140 13.81 -2.29 -8.55
N SER A 141 13.74 -2.71 -9.82
CA SER A 141 14.62 -2.18 -10.86
C SER A 141 14.40 -0.70 -11.15
N ALA A 142 13.14 -0.21 -11.09
CA ALA A 142 12.83 1.21 -11.15
C ALA A 142 13.46 1.99 -9.98
N SER A 143 13.37 1.45 -8.75
CA SER A 143 13.96 2.09 -7.57
C SER A 143 15.48 2.24 -7.63
N LEU A 144 16.18 1.29 -8.28
CA LEU A 144 17.64 1.35 -8.47
C LEU A 144 18.08 2.51 -9.37
N GLN A 145 17.19 3.03 -10.22
CA GLN A 145 17.48 4.12 -11.15
C GLN A 145 17.07 5.51 -10.63
N LEU A 146 16.62 5.63 -9.37
CA LEU A 146 16.19 6.93 -8.81
C LEU A 146 17.24 8.04 -8.98
N HIS A 147 18.50 7.75 -8.65
CA HIS A 147 19.59 8.73 -8.77
C HIS A 147 19.87 9.12 -10.23
N GLN A 148 19.86 8.13 -11.13
CA GLN A 148 20.13 8.35 -12.55
C GLN A 148 19.00 9.15 -13.20
N TRP A 149 17.76 8.90 -12.80
CA TRP A 149 16.59 9.63 -13.23
C TRP A 149 16.64 11.11 -12.80
N LEU A 150 17.02 11.39 -11.55
CA LEU A 150 17.18 12.77 -11.04
C LEU A 150 18.26 13.58 -11.78
N LEU A 151 19.25 12.91 -12.36
CA LEU A 151 20.32 13.55 -13.14
C LEU A 151 20.01 13.62 -14.65
N SER A 152 18.89 13.03 -15.08
CA SER A 152 18.49 13.00 -16.48
C SER A 152 18.10 14.39 -16.96
N GLU A 153 18.63 14.80 -18.12
CA GLU A 153 18.18 16.00 -18.85
C GLU A 153 17.04 15.70 -19.82
N ASP A 154 16.70 14.41 -20.02
CA ASP A 154 15.62 13.99 -20.91
C ASP A 154 14.26 14.18 -20.22
N GLU A 155 13.48 15.16 -20.69
CA GLU A 155 12.08 15.43 -20.31
C GLU A 155 11.07 14.75 -21.26
N GLY A 156 11.52 13.78 -22.06
CA GLY A 156 10.69 13.05 -22.99
C GLY A 156 9.52 12.29 -22.33
N PRO A 157 8.52 11.90 -23.13
CA PRO A 157 7.32 11.20 -22.63
C PRO A 157 7.62 9.82 -22.00
N THR A 158 8.82 9.28 -22.20
CA THR A 158 9.29 8.00 -21.62
C THR A 158 10.16 8.17 -20.38
N THR A 159 10.43 9.39 -19.93
CA THR A 159 11.28 9.69 -18.77
C THR A 159 10.52 10.43 -17.66
N GLY A 160 9.19 10.48 -17.71
CA GLY A 160 8.37 11.13 -16.68
C GLY A 160 8.41 10.46 -15.29
N SER A 161 9.03 9.28 -15.16
CA SER A 161 9.32 8.62 -13.89
C SER A 161 10.47 7.60 -14.06
N PRO A 162 11.14 7.18 -12.98
CA PRO A 162 12.11 6.07 -13.00
C PRO A 162 11.52 4.79 -13.60
N PHE A 163 10.25 4.47 -13.32
CA PHE A 163 9.58 3.30 -13.90
C PHE A 163 9.50 3.38 -15.43
N MET A 164 9.10 4.53 -15.98
CA MET A 164 9.03 4.72 -17.42
C MET A 164 10.42 4.62 -18.08
N MET A 165 11.43 5.20 -17.44
CA MET A 165 12.83 5.15 -17.91
C MET A 165 13.34 3.71 -18.02
N VAL A 166 13.03 2.86 -17.04
CA VAL A 166 13.50 1.46 -17.03
C VAL A 166 12.69 0.57 -17.96
N HIS A 167 11.37 0.73 -17.99
CA HIS A 167 10.45 -0.22 -18.64
C HIS A 167 9.93 0.24 -20.00
N GLY A 168 10.31 1.45 -20.45
CA GLY A 168 9.96 1.98 -21.76
C GLY A 168 8.46 2.26 -21.97
N GLY A 169 7.71 2.48 -20.88
CA GLY A 169 6.28 2.77 -20.94
C GLY A 169 5.67 3.11 -19.58
N SER A 170 4.46 3.67 -19.59
CA SER A 170 3.74 3.97 -18.35
C SER A 170 3.40 2.70 -17.57
N PHE A 171 3.22 2.85 -16.25
CA PHE A 171 2.81 1.77 -15.36
C PHE A 171 1.60 0.98 -15.89
N TYR A 172 0.51 1.69 -16.23
CA TYR A 172 -0.70 1.08 -16.79
C TYR A 172 -0.47 0.52 -18.20
N GLY A 173 0.42 1.12 -18.99
CA GLY A 173 0.82 0.62 -20.31
C GLY A 173 1.54 -0.73 -20.21
N VAL A 174 2.43 -0.89 -19.24
CA VAL A 174 3.08 -2.18 -18.95
C VAL A 174 2.04 -3.20 -18.46
N GLY A 175 1.18 -2.82 -17.51
CA GLY A 175 0.07 -3.68 -17.06
C GLY A 175 -0.84 -4.17 -18.20
N SER A 176 -1.14 -3.32 -19.17
CA SER A 176 -1.97 -3.73 -20.32
C SER A 176 -1.31 -4.80 -21.22
N ARG A 177 0.02 -4.93 -21.17
CA ARG A 177 0.80 -5.88 -21.98
C ARG A 177 1.29 -7.10 -21.20
N ASP A 178 1.31 -7.03 -19.88
CA ASP A 178 1.73 -8.10 -18.98
C ASP A 178 0.55 -8.55 -18.10
N PRO A 179 -0.15 -9.65 -18.49
CA PRO A 179 -1.29 -10.15 -17.74
C PRO A 179 -0.96 -10.62 -16.31
N GLU A 180 0.26 -11.12 -16.07
CA GLU A 180 0.67 -11.60 -14.75
C GLU A 180 0.85 -10.43 -13.79
N PHE A 181 1.57 -9.39 -14.24
CA PHE A 181 1.71 -8.16 -13.49
C PHE A 181 0.36 -7.47 -13.25
N ASN A 182 -0.49 -7.39 -14.27
CA ASN A 182 -1.83 -6.82 -14.15
C ASN A 182 -2.70 -7.58 -13.14
N ALA A 183 -2.63 -8.92 -13.14
CA ALA A 183 -3.36 -9.72 -12.16
C ALA A 183 -2.85 -9.50 -10.73
N LEU A 184 -1.53 -9.43 -10.53
CA LEU A 184 -0.92 -9.14 -9.23
C LEU A 184 -1.30 -7.74 -8.73
N PHE A 185 -1.20 -6.73 -9.59
CA PHE A 185 -1.58 -5.35 -9.27
C PHE A 185 -3.06 -5.24 -8.86
N ASN A 186 -3.97 -5.78 -9.68
CA ASN A 186 -5.40 -5.77 -9.39
C ASN A 186 -5.74 -6.57 -8.12
N GLY A 187 -5.05 -7.69 -7.88
CA GLY A 187 -5.17 -8.48 -6.66
C GLY A 187 -4.76 -7.69 -5.41
N ALA A 188 -3.61 -7.01 -5.46
CA ALA A 188 -3.12 -6.16 -4.37
C ALA A 188 -4.04 -4.95 -4.10
N MET A 189 -4.55 -4.32 -5.16
CA MET A 189 -5.52 -3.23 -5.04
C MET A 189 -6.84 -3.74 -4.44
N GLY A 190 -7.31 -4.92 -4.84
CA GLY A 190 -8.49 -5.56 -4.26
C GLY A 190 -8.33 -5.86 -2.77
N ALA A 191 -7.19 -6.44 -2.37
CA ALA A 191 -6.87 -6.70 -0.96
C ALA A 191 -6.87 -5.42 -0.12
N THR A 192 -6.22 -4.38 -0.62
CA THR A 192 -6.21 -3.05 0.00
C THR A 192 -7.60 -2.44 0.09
N SER A 193 -8.40 -2.54 -0.99
CA SER A 193 -9.79 -2.07 -1.02
C SER A 193 -10.65 -2.77 0.02
N LYS A 194 -10.53 -4.09 0.19
CA LYS A 194 -11.28 -4.83 1.20
C LYS A 194 -10.95 -4.36 2.62
N PHE A 195 -9.67 -4.18 2.91
CA PHE A 195 -9.21 -3.70 4.21
C PHE A 195 -9.71 -2.27 4.51
N ILE A 196 -9.55 -1.36 3.55
CA ILE A 196 -9.96 0.05 3.68
C ILE A 196 -11.47 0.20 3.73
N ALA A 197 -12.22 -0.54 2.90
CA ALA A 197 -13.69 -0.48 2.87
C ALA A 197 -14.29 -0.82 4.23
N ALA A 198 -13.80 -1.89 4.88
CA ALA A 198 -14.27 -2.28 6.20
C ALA A 198 -14.08 -1.17 7.25
N LEU A 199 -12.96 -0.44 7.18
CA LEU A 199 -12.69 0.69 8.06
C LEU A 199 -13.56 1.90 7.69
N ALA A 200 -13.68 2.25 6.41
CA ALA A 200 -14.50 3.37 5.96
C ALA A 200 -15.99 3.19 6.31
N VAL A 201 -16.53 1.98 6.13
CA VAL A 201 -17.91 1.65 6.53
C VAL A 201 -18.10 1.79 8.04
N ARG A 202 -17.11 1.37 8.84
CA ARG A 202 -17.20 1.39 10.30
C ARG A 202 -17.02 2.79 10.89
N GLU A 203 -16.04 3.54 10.40
CA GLU A 203 -15.58 4.81 10.98
C GLU A 203 -16.16 6.05 10.28
N CYS A 204 -16.71 5.90 9.08
CA CYS A 204 -17.19 7.00 8.23
C CYS A 204 -18.55 6.68 7.58
N SER A 205 -19.40 5.89 8.25
CA SER A 205 -20.71 5.50 7.71
C SER A 205 -21.59 6.69 7.30
N GLU A 206 -21.45 7.83 7.99
CA GLU A 206 -22.18 9.07 7.73
C GLU A 206 -21.85 9.70 6.37
N VAL A 207 -20.66 9.43 5.83
CA VAL A 207 -20.24 9.89 4.50
C VAL A 207 -21.18 9.34 3.43
N PHE A 208 -21.64 8.09 3.61
CA PHE A 208 -22.54 7.39 2.70
C PHE A 208 -24.02 7.65 3.01
N ALA A 209 -24.35 8.50 3.99
CA ALA A 209 -25.73 8.79 4.33
C ALA A 209 -26.41 9.65 3.26
N GLY A 210 -27.62 9.23 2.86
CA GLY A 210 -28.50 10.01 1.97
C GLY A 210 -28.17 9.93 0.48
N ILE A 211 -27.18 9.13 0.08
CA ILE A 211 -26.92 8.81 -1.33
C ILE A 211 -27.76 7.59 -1.75
N THR A 212 -28.15 7.52 -3.02
CA THR A 212 -28.87 6.39 -3.62
C THR A 212 -28.09 5.74 -4.76
N SER A 213 -27.06 6.43 -5.27
CA SER A 213 -26.15 5.93 -6.29
C SER A 213 -24.70 6.35 -5.99
N LEU A 214 -23.75 5.46 -6.27
CA LEU A 214 -22.31 5.70 -6.13
C LEU A 214 -21.57 5.11 -7.34
N VAL A 215 -20.68 5.89 -7.95
CA VAL A 215 -19.73 5.39 -8.95
C VAL A 215 -18.32 5.35 -8.36
N ASP A 216 -17.71 4.18 -8.37
CA ASP A 216 -16.31 3.93 -7.98
C ASP A 216 -15.43 4.07 -9.23
N VAL A 217 -14.74 5.19 -9.34
CA VAL A 217 -13.95 5.56 -10.52
C VAL A 217 -12.53 5.03 -10.40
N ALA A 218 -12.07 4.34 -11.43
CA ALA A 218 -10.88 3.50 -11.38
C ALA A 218 -10.93 2.50 -10.20
N GLY A 219 -12.11 1.89 -10.00
CA GLY A 219 -12.41 1.01 -8.87
C GLY A 219 -11.78 -0.39 -8.94
N GLY A 220 -10.93 -0.65 -9.94
CA GLY A 220 -10.31 -1.95 -10.17
C GLY A 220 -11.34 -3.08 -10.30
N ASN A 221 -11.14 -4.18 -9.56
CA ASN A 221 -12.05 -5.33 -9.57
C ASN A 221 -13.40 -5.10 -8.85
N GLY A 222 -13.68 -3.87 -8.42
CA GLY A 222 -14.92 -3.47 -7.76
C GLY A 222 -15.03 -3.87 -6.29
N THR A 223 -13.96 -4.34 -5.65
CA THR A 223 -14.00 -4.80 -4.24
C THR A 223 -14.52 -3.70 -3.30
N MET A 224 -14.12 -2.45 -3.52
CA MET A 224 -14.55 -1.30 -2.71
C MET A 224 -16.06 -1.05 -2.89
N ALA A 225 -16.52 -0.86 -4.13
CA ALA A 225 -17.92 -0.71 -4.47
C ALA A 225 -18.82 -1.86 -3.94
N ARG A 226 -18.38 -3.12 -4.07
CA ARG A 226 -19.11 -4.30 -3.56
C ARG A 226 -19.27 -4.26 -2.05
N THR A 227 -18.18 -3.96 -1.33
CA THR A 227 -18.23 -3.87 0.14
C THR A 227 -19.15 -2.74 0.60
N ILE A 228 -19.17 -1.62 -0.11
CA ILE A 228 -20.11 -0.51 0.14
C ILE A 228 -21.56 -0.94 -0.14
N ALA A 229 -21.83 -1.61 -1.27
CA ALA A 229 -23.15 -2.10 -1.63
C ALA A 229 -23.71 -3.11 -0.61
N GLU A 230 -22.84 -3.99 -0.07
CA GLU A 230 -23.19 -4.92 1.01
C GLU A 230 -23.55 -4.19 2.31
N ALA A 231 -22.78 -3.15 2.68
CA ALA A 231 -23.02 -2.35 3.87
C ALA A 231 -24.24 -1.42 3.76
N PHE A 232 -24.52 -0.93 2.54
CA PHE A 232 -25.59 0.02 2.26
C PHE A 232 -26.48 -0.48 1.09
N PRO A 233 -27.37 -1.47 1.30
CA PRO A 233 -28.11 -2.14 0.22
C PRO A 233 -29.06 -1.25 -0.61
N ARG A 234 -29.28 0.00 -0.18
CA ARG A 234 -30.09 0.98 -0.91
C ARG A 234 -29.27 1.82 -1.89
N VAL A 235 -27.94 1.74 -1.82
CA VAL A 235 -27.03 2.47 -2.71
C VAL A 235 -26.73 1.58 -3.91
N LYS A 236 -27.10 2.05 -5.09
CA LYS A 236 -26.72 1.41 -6.36
C LYS A 236 -25.27 1.76 -6.67
N CYS A 237 -24.40 0.76 -6.69
CA CYS A 237 -22.99 0.96 -6.98
C CYS A 237 -22.64 0.58 -8.42
N SER A 238 -21.85 1.42 -9.07
CA SER A 238 -21.19 1.13 -10.34
C SER A 238 -19.67 1.30 -10.21
N VAL A 239 -18.93 0.63 -11.09
CA VAL A 239 -17.47 0.71 -11.19
C VAL A 239 -17.12 1.19 -12.59
N LEU A 240 -16.46 2.34 -12.69
CA LEU A 240 -15.86 2.81 -13.94
C LEU A 240 -14.39 2.35 -13.98
N GLU A 241 -14.02 1.59 -15.00
CA GLU A 241 -12.65 1.11 -15.18
C GLU A 241 -12.28 0.96 -16.66
N LEU A 242 -10.98 0.84 -16.94
CA LEU A 242 -10.48 0.64 -18.28
C LEU A 242 -11.01 -0.68 -18.87
N PRO A 243 -11.25 -0.75 -20.21
CA PRO A 243 -11.84 -1.92 -20.83
C PRO A 243 -11.11 -3.24 -20.53
N HIS A 244 -9.77 -3.24 -20.51
CA HIS A 244 -8.97 -4.43 -20.25
C HIS A 244 -9.05 -4.91 -18.80
N VAL A 245 -9.32 -4.02 -17.84
CA VAL A 245 -9.54 -4.36 -16.43
C VAL A 245 -10.92 -5.00 -16.28
N ILE A 246 -11.96 -4.34 -16.82
CA ILE A 246 -13.36 -4.81 -16.76
C ILE A 246 -13.53 -6.23 -17.33
N GLN A 247 -12.79 -6.57 -18.39
CA GLN A 247 -12.81 -7.92 -18.99
C GLN A 247 -12.40 -9.03 -18.01
N GLY A 248 -11.56 -8.74 -17.03
CA GLY A 248 -11.10 -9.70 -16.01
C GLY A 248 -11.99 -9.79 -14.77
N ILE A 249 -13.04 -8.97 -14.67
CA ILE A 249 -13.88 -8.89 -13.46
C ILE A 249 -15.04 -9.88 -13.53
N TRP A 250 -15.21 -10.65 -12.44
CA TRP A 250 -16.38 -11.50 -12.25
C TRP A 250 -17.68 -10.69 -12.10
N ARG A 251 -18.72 -11.06 -12.86
CA ARG A 251 -20.04 -10.43 -12.83
C ARG A 251 -21.00 -11.22 -11.94
N ASP A 252 -21.12 -10.82 -10.69
CA ASP A 252 -22.10 -11.39 -9.75
C ASP A 252 -23.41 -10.58 -9.65
N GLY A 253 -23.51 -9.43 -10.34
CA GLY A 253 -24.68 -8.55 -10.31
C GLY A 253 -24.76 -7.58 -9.14
N THR A 254 -23.80 -7.59 -8.21
CA THR A 254 -23.75 -6.68 -7.04
C THR A 254 -23.48 -5.23 -7.43
N VAL A 255 -22.67 -5.03 -8.47
CA VAL A 255 -22.30 -3.71 -8.99
C VAL A 255 -22.42 -3.69 -10.51
N GLU A 256 -22.78 -2.53 -11.06
CA GLU A 256 -22.73 -2.29 -12.50
C GLU A 256 -21.29 -2.03 -12.96
N LEU A 257 -20.86 -2.63 -14.06
CA LEU A 257 -19.51 -2.46 -14.60
C LEU A 257 -19.56 -1.58 -15.84
N VAL A 258 -18.88 -0.44 -15.79
CA VAL A 258 -18.80 0.55 -16.86
C VAL A 258 -17.37 0.59 -17.40
N ALA A 259 -17.19 0.19 -18.66
CA ALA A 259 -15.89 0.30 -19.33
C ALA A 259 -15.72 1.71 -19.91
N GLY A 260 -14.62 2.39 -19.56
CA GLY A 260 -14.33 3.73 -20.06
C GLY A 260 -13.06 4.34 -19.47
N ASP A 261 -12.78 5.57 -19.87
CA ASP A 261 -11.68 6.38 -19.35
C ASP A 261 -12.25 7.54 -18.53
N MET A 262 -11.82 7.67 -17.27
CA MET A 262 -12.23 8.73 -16.37
C MET A 262 -11.81 10.14 -16.83
N MET A 263 -10.76 10.23 -17.67
CA MET A 263 -10.35 11.47 -18.31
C MET A 263 -11.38 11.94 -19.35
N GLU A 264 -12.14 10.99 -19.91
CA GLU A 264 -13.14 11.25 -20.95
C GLU A 264 -14.56 11.32 -20.43
N PHE A 265 -14.92 10.57 -19.39
CA PHE A 265 -16.27 10.54 -18.86
C PHE A 265 -16.35 9.92 -17.45
N VAL A 266 -17.23 10.45 -16.61
CA VAL A 266 -17.64 9.83 -15.34
C VAL A 266 -19.17 9.72 -15.32
N PRO A 267 -19.75 8.52 -15.11
CA PRO A 267 -21.20 8.34 -15.02
C PRO A 267 -21.85 9.21 -13.94
N PRO A 268 -23.03 9.79 -14.20
CA PRO A 268 -23.80 10.50 -13.18
C PRO A 268 -24.13 9.63 -11.96
N ALA A 269 -23.93 10.17 -10.77
CA ALA A 269 -24.28 9.52 -9.50
C ALA A 269 -24.42 10.54 -8.36
N ASP A 270 -25.09 10.17 -7.28
CA ASP A 270 -25.18 11.02 -6.07
C ASP A 270 -23.81 11.16 -5.38
N ALA A 271 -22.95 10.14 -5.52
CA ALA A 271 -21.57 10.18 -5.08
C ALA A 271 -20.60 9.60 -6.12
N VAL A 272 -19.43 10.23 -6.23
CA VAL A 272 -18.26 9.68 -6.91
C VAL A 272 -17.24 9.27 -5.86
N LEU A 273 -16.63 8.11 -6.01
CA LEU A 273 -15.55 7.62 -5.17
C LEU A 273 -14.25 7.53 -5.97
N LEU A 274 -13.15 8.08 -5.43
CA LEU A 274 -11.79 7.97 -5.94
C LEU A 274 -10.87 7.42 -4.85
N LYS A 275 -10.60 6.11 -4.86
CA LYS A 275 -9.67 5.47 -3.92
C LYS A 275 -8.33 5.20 -4.61
N HIS A 276 -7.23 5.77 -4.09
CA HIS A 276 -5.87 5.56 -4.64
C HIS A 276 -5.81 5.85 -6.15
N VAL A 277 -6.45 6.94 -6.56
CA VAL A 277 -6.51 7.38 -7.97
C VAL A 277 -5.63 8.61 -8.15
N LEU A 278 -5.96 9.69 -7.44
CA LEU A 278 -5.40 11.02 -7.67
C LEU A 278 -3.91 11.11 -7.33
N HIS A 279 -3.39 10.30 -6.41
CA HIS A 279 -1.94 10.24 -6.16
C HIS A 279 -1.10 9.70 -7.33
N ASN A 280 -1.71 9.08 -8.34
CA ASN A 280 -1.02 8.57 -9.53
C ASN A 280 -0.83 9.63 -10.63
N TRP A 281 -1.43 10.82 -10.46
CA TRP A 281 -1.52 11.84 -11.51
C TRP A 281 -0.92 13.18 -11.07
N SER A 282 -0.52 13.97 -12.06
CA SER A 282 -0.10 15.36 -11.84
C SER A 282 -1.25 16.22 -11.32
N ASP A 283 -0.95 17.43 -10.84
CA ASP A 283 -1.99 18.31 -10.30
C ASP A 283 -2.95 18.77 -11.42
N GLU A 284 -2.42 19.02 -12.62
CA GLU A 284 -3.21 19.41 -13.81
C GLU A 284 -4.19 18.30 -14.22
N ASP A 285 -3.72 17.05 -14.23
CA ASP A 285 -4.57 15.90 -14.54
C ASP A 285 -5.58 15.62 -13.42
N CYS A 286 -5.18 15.80 -12.15
CA CYS A 286 -6.11 15.73 -11.03
C CYS A 286 -7.24 16.76 -11.18
N VAL A 287 -6.95 18.00 -11.53
CA VAL A 287 -7.98 19.04 -11.74
C VAL A 287 -8.94 18.65 -12.88
N LYS A 288 -8.45 18.02 -13.95
CA LYS A 288 -9.33 17.49 -15.03
C LYS A 288 -10.25 16.40 -14.49
N ILE A 289 -9.71 15.41 -13.78
CA ILE A 289 -10.49 14.31 -13.17
C ILE A 289 -11.54 14.87 -12.21
N LEU A 290 -11.13 15.74 -11.30
CA LEU A 290 -11.99 16.40 -10.31
C LEU A 290 -13.11 17.20 -11.00
N THR A 291 -12.82 17.89 -12.10
CA THR A 291 -13.83 18.62 -12.89
C THR A 291 -14.88 17.68 -13.47
N ARG A 292 -14.49 16.50 -13.98
CA ARG A 292 -15.43 15.49 -14.49
C ARG A 292 -16.26 14.88 -13.36
N CYS A 293 -15.64 14.61 -12.21
CA CYS A 293 -16.33 14.13 -11.03
C CYS A 293 -17.38 15.16 -10.56
N ARG A 294 -17.03 16.45 -10.55
CA ARG A 294 -17.97 17.54 -10.22
C ARG A 294 -19.18 17.56 -11.15
N GLN A 295 -18.95 17.40 -12.46
CA GLN A 295 -20.04 17.31 -13.44
C GLN A 295 -20.96 16.11 -13.14
N ALA A 296 -20.38 14.94 -12.87
CA ALA A 296 -21.10 13.71 -12.57
C ALA A 296 -21.95 13.75 -11.28
N ILE A 297 -21.61 14.61 -10.31
CA ILE A 297 -22.39 14.79 -9.07
C ILE A 297 -23.33 16.00 -9.09
N SER A 298 -23.34 16.76 -10.20
CA SER A 298 -24.17 17.96 -10.37
C SER A 298 -25.51 17.66 -11.07
N HIS A 299 -25.95 16.40 -11.04
CA HIS A 299 -27.18 15.97 -11.67
C HIS A 299 -28.32 15.87 -10.64
N GLY A 300 -29.41 16.62 -10.85
CA GLY A 300 -30.63 16.54 -10.03
C GLY A 300 -30.85 17.72 -9.08
N ALA A 301 -31.81 17.57 -8.16
CA ALA A 301 -32.25 18.65 -7.26
C ALA A 301 -31.41 18.80 -5.97
N ARG A 302 -30.56 17.82 -5.65
CA ARG A 302 -29.68 17.81 -4.48
C ARG A 302 -28.24 17.76 -4.96
N ALA A 303 -27.37 18.59 -4.37
CA ALA A 303 -25.93 18.51 -4.62
C ALA A 303 -25.40 17.15 -4.16
N GLY A 304 -24.76 16.41 -5.06
CA GLY A 304 -24.02 15.19 -4.72
C GLY A 304 -22.71 15.50 -4.00
N LYS A 305 -21.89 14.47 -3.80
CA LYS A 305 -20.58 14.61 -3.13
C LYS A 305 -19.50 13.78 -3.81
N LEU A 306 -18.27 14.25 -3.74
CA LEU A 306 -17.09 13.48 -4.11
C LEU A 306 -16.45 12.93 -2.83
N ILE A 307 -16.09 11.65 -2.84
CA ILE A 307 -15.41 10.95 -1.76
C ILE A 307 -14.04 10.54 -2.30
N ILE A 308 -12.97 10.98 -1.65
CA ILE A 308 -11.60 10.61 -2.01
C ILE A 308 -11.01 9.81 -0.85
N ILE A 309 -10.33 8.71 -1.14
CA ILE A 309 -9.53 8.00 -0.16
C ILE A 309 -8.09 7.94 -0.67
N ASP A 310 -7.26 8.79 -0.08
CA ASP A 310 -5.87 8.96 -0.48
C ASP A 310 -5.05 9.53 0.69
N THR A 311 -3.74 9.67 0.51
CA THR A 311 -2.85 10.20 1.54
C THR A 311 -2.96 11.72 1.65
N VAL A 312 -3.19 12.21 2.87
CA VAL A 312 -2.95 13.61 3.25
C VAL A 312 -1.68 13.64 4.11
N VAL A 313 -0.59 14.12 3.54
CA VAL A 313 0.72 14.15 4.20
C VAL A 313 0.69 15.14 5.38
N GLY A 314 1.27 14.74 6.50
CA GLY A 314 1.38 15.59 7.70
C GLY A 314 1.00 14.89 9.01
N SER A 315 1.07 13.56 9.08
CA SER A 315 0.78 12.84 10.32
C SER A 315 1.72 13.26 11.46
N PRO A 316 1.21 13.47 12.70
CA PRO A 316 2.04 13.74 13.87
C PRO A 316 2.77 12.50 14.39
N SER A 317 2.33 11.30 14.01
CA SER A 317 3.03 10.04 14.32
C SER A 317 4.19 9.84 13.35
N HIS A 318 5.41 9.70 13.89
CA HIS A 318 6.65 9.48 13.10
C HIS A 318 6.51 8.32 12.12
N GLN A 319 6.05 7.15 12.58
CA GLN A 319 5.90 5.96 11.74
C GLN A 319 4.87 6.16 10.63
N MET A 320 3.77 6.85 10.92
CA MET A 320 2.75 7.15 9.91
C MET A 320 3.27 8.17 8.91
N LEU A 321 4.01 9.19 9.36
CA LEU A 321 4.63 10.17 8.48
C LEU A 321 5.66 9.52 7.55
N GLU A 322 6.53 8.65 8.09
CA GLU A 322 7.49 7.88 7.30
C GLU A 322 6.79 7.04 6.23
N ALA A 323 5.66 6.41 6.55
CA ALA A 323 4.86 5.68 5.58
C ALA A 323 4.24 6.60 4.50
N GLN A 324 3.75 7.78 4.89
CA GLN A 324 3.19 8.78 3.97
C GLN A 324 4.24 9.30 2.97
N VAL A 325 5.43 9.67 3.44
CA VAL A 325 6.50 10.17 2.55
C VAL A 325 7.15 9.04 1.75
N THR A 326 7.16 7.80 2.26
CA THR A 326 7.56 6.63 1.47
C THR A 326 6.56 6.39 0.33
N MET A 327 5.27 6.57 0.57
CA MET A 327 4.25 6.51 -0.48
C MET A 327 4.44 7.62 -1.51
N ASP A 328 4.77 8.84 -1.08
CA ASP A 328 5.10 9.94 -2.01
C ASP A 328 6.28 9.59 -2.93
N LEU A 329 7.37 9.07 -2.35
CA LEU A 329 8.52 8.61 -3.11
C LEU A 329 8.17 7.47 -4.06
N ALA A 330 7.28 6.55 -3.66
CA ALA A 330 6.77 5.50 -4.52
C ALA A 330 5.95 6.07 -5.69
N MET A 331 5.15 7.11 -5.47
CA MET A 331 4.40 7.77 -6.56
C MET A 331 5.33 8.47 -7.55
N MET A 332 6.38 9.13 -7.07
CA MET A 332 7.43 9.70 -7.93
C MET A 332 8.16 8.62 -8.74
N MET A 333 8.40 7.45 -8.13
CA MET A 333 9.11 6.34 -8.76
C MET A 333 8.26 5.67 -9.86
N LEU A 334 6.98 5.42 -9.58
CA LEU A 334 6.10 4.56 -10.39
C LEU A 334 5.26 5.35 -11.40
N PHE A 335 4.91 6.59 -11.07
CA PHE A 335 3.97 7.42 -11.79
C PHE A 335 4.53 8.84 -11.94
N ASN A 336 3.79 9.70 -12.65
CA ASN A 336 4.00 11.15 -12.60
C ASN A 336 3.06 11.77 -11.54
N GLY A 337 3.06 11.16 -10.36
CA GLY A 337 2.11 11.41 -9.28
C GLY A 337 2.79 11.84 -7.99
N LYS A 338 2.01 12.11 -6.95
CA LYS A 338 2.51 12.52 -5.62
C LYS A 338 1.47 12.29 -4.52
N ALA A 339 1.93 12.03 -3.29
CA ALA A 339 1.12 12.19 -2.09
C ALA A 339 1.10 13.68 -1.71
N ARG A 340 -0.06 14.19 -1.29
CA ARG A 340 -0.28 15.63 -1.16
C ARG A 340 -0.54 16.04 0.27
N GLU A 341 0.01 17.20 0.66
CA GLU A 341 -0.43 17.90 1.87
C GLU A 341 -1.81 18.54 1.67
N GLU A 342 -2.49 18.88 2.76
CA GLU A 342 -3.84 19.46 2.74
C GLU A 342 -3.95 20.74 1.87
N HIS A 343 -2.94 21.62 1.92
CA HIS A 343 -2.96 22.85 1.13
C HIS A 343 -2.94 22.60 -0.39
N ASN A 344 -2.30 21.52 -0.84
CA ASN A 344 -2.30 21.10 -2.24
C ASN A 344 -3.66 20.54 -2.65
N TRP A 345 -4.28 19.72 -1.79
CA TRP A 345 -5.65 19.24 -1.97
C TRP A 345 -6.64 20.40 -2.08
N HIS A 346 -6.58 21.35 -1.15
CA HIS A 346 -7.43 22.54 -1.17
C HIS A 346 -7.32 23.31 -2.49
N LYS A 347 -6.10 23.58 -2.96
CA LYS A 347 -5.86 24.26 -4.23
C LYS A 347 -6.54 23.54 -5.41
N MET A 348 -6.35 22.23 -5.53
CA MET A 348 -6.96 21.45 -6.61
C MET A 348 -8.50 21.44 -6.53
N PHE A 349 -9.06 21.37 -5.32
CA PHE A 349 -10.51 21.44 -5.15
C PHE A 349 -11.09 22.79 -5.61
N MET A 350 -10.42 23.89 -5.25
CA MET A 350 -10.83 25.24 -5.68
C MET A 350 -10.70 25.41 -7.19
N GLU A 351 -9.61 24.92 -7.80
CA GLU A 351 -9.40 24.99 -9.25
C GLU A 351 -10.39 24.14 -10.05
N ALA A 352 -10.77 22.96 -9.53
CA ALA A 352 -11.85 22.16 -10.08
C ALA A 352 -13.25 22.74 -9.77
N GLY A 353 -13.31 23.81 -8.98
CA GLY A 353 -14.49 24.60 -8.63
C GLY A 353 -15.46 23.88 -7.70
N PHE A 354 -14.93 23.17 -6.71
CA PHE A 354 -15.66 22.76 -5.51
C PHE A 354 -15.64 23.89 -4.47
N SER A 355 -16.59 23.87 -3.54
CA SER A 355 -16.79 24.96 -2.57
C SER A 355 -16.33 24.61 -1.15
N HIS A 356 -16.42 23.34 -0.75
CA HIS A 356 -16.11 22.90 0.60
C HIS A 356 -15.54 21.48 0.62
N TYR A 357 -14.69 21.18 1.61
CA TYR A 357 -14.21 19.83 1.87
C TYR A 357 -14.05 19.56 3.36
N LYS A 358 -14.07 18.28 3.73
CA LYS A 358 -13.83 17.80 5.09
C LYS A 358 -12.91 16.58 5.04
N ILE A 359 -11.87 16.58 5.87
CA ILE A 359 -10.89 15.48 5.96
C ILE A 359 -11.14 14.65 7.23
N HIS A 360 -11.19 13.34 7.07
CA HIS A 360 -11.33 12.33 8.11
C HIS A 360 -10.04 11.50 8.19
N ASN A 361 -9.26 11.70 9.25
CA ASN A 361 -7.98 11.01 9.47
C ASN A 361 -8.16 9.72 10.29
N VAL A 362 -8.98 8.80 9.79
CA VAL A 362 -9.35 7.56 10.50
C VAL A 362 -8.89 6.27 9.78
N LEU A 363 -8.18 6.40 8.66
CA LEU A 363 -7.76 5.28 7.79
C LEU A 363 -6.23 5.07 7.84
N GLY A 364 -5.64 5.24 9.03
CA GLY A 364 -4.20 5.15 9.26
C GLY A 364 -3.44 6.22 8.48
N MET A 365 -2.44 5.83 7.70
CA MET A 365 -1.69 6.74 6.82
C MET A 365 -2.51 7.39 5.68
N ARG A 366 -3.76 6.95 5.46
CA ARG A 366 -4.68 7.50 4.46
C ARG A 366 -5.77 8.32 5.17
N SER A 367 -6.37 9.22 4.42
CA SER A 367 -7.51 10.01 4.84
C SER A 367 -8.70 9.73 3.92
N LEU A 368 -9.91 9.89 4.46
CA LEU A 368 -11.11 10.04 3.66
C LEU A 368 -11.41 11.53 3.54
N ILE A 369 -11.64 12.03 2.33
CA ILE A 369 -11.95 13.43 2.07
C ILE A 369 -13.33 13.49 1.42
N GLU A 370 -14.27 14.18 2.07
CA GLU A 370 -15.54 14.57 1.48
C GLU A 370 -15.37 15.92 0.78
N VAL A 371 -15.80 16.05 -0.46
CA VAL A 371 -15.71 17.28 -1.26
C VAL A 371 -17.08 17.61 -1.86
N HIS A 372 -17.49 18.87 -1.76
CA HIS A 372 -18.82 19.34 -2.13
C HIS A 372 -18.74 20.44 -3.20
N PRO A 373 -19.59 20.39 -4.24
CA PRO A 373 -19.58 21.33 -5.35
C PRO A 373 -19.85 22.77 -4.93
#